data_AF-L8DCI0-F1
#
_entry.id   AF-L8DCI0-F1
#
_cell.length_a   1.000
_cell.length_b   1.000
_cell.length_c   1.000
_cell.angle_alpha   90.00
_cell.angle_beta   90.00
_cell.angle_gamma   90.00
#
_symmetry.space_group_name_H-M   'P 1'
#
loop_
_entity.id
_entity.type
_entity.pdbx_description
1 polymer ?
#
loop_
_entity_poly.entity_id
_entity_poly.type
_entity_poly.pdbx_seq_one_letter_code
_entity_poly.pdbx_strand_id
1 'polypeptide(L)'
;MARVDELIPVKDMLWQYLQLARQNMLWKLDGLSEYQKRRPLTPTGTNLLGLIKHLALVEYGYFGLTFGRQFPARFAELDTSAAARLNSDMWATADECPSTSLPSTVTRGYIPTPPSPHWS
;
A
#
# COMPACT_ATOMS: atom_id res chain seq x y z
N MET A 1 10.67 32.56 -12.91
CA MET A 1 10.95 31.18 -13.36
C MET A 1 11.92 30.60 -12.34
N ALA A 2 11.44 29.71 -11.45
CA ALA A 2 12.28 29.14 -10.39
C ALA A 2 13.42 28.32 -11.01
N ARG A 3 14.62 28.36 -10.41
CA ARG A 3 15.76 27.57 -10.89
C ARG A 3 15.48 26.08 -10.63
N VAL A 4 15.99 25.20 -11.50
CA VAL A 4 15.82 23.74 -11.37
C VAL A 4 16.34 23.23 -10.02
N ASP A 5 17.30 23.95 -9.44
CA ASP A 5 17.96 23.69 -8.17
C ASP A 5 17.10 24.02 -6.93
N GLU A 6 15.99 24.77 -7.09
CA GLU A 6 15.00 25.04 -6.04
C GLU A 6 13.85 24.02 -6.02
N LEU A 7 13.83 23.09 -6.98
CA LEU A 7 12.84 22.01 -6.99
C LEU A 7 13.18 20.99 -5.91
N ILE A 8 12.14 20.49 -5.24
CA ILE A 8 12.26 19.36 -4.32
C ILE A 8 13.01 18.24 -5.05
N PRO A 9 14.08 17.66 -4.46
CA PRO A 9 14.83 16.59 -5.10
C PRO A 9 13.90 15.46 -5.54
N VAL A 10 14.12 14.90 -6.73
CA VAL A 10 13.23 13.88 -7.34
C VAL A 10 12.96 12.71 -6.37
N LYS A 11 13.99 12.28 -5.65
CA LYS A 11 13.87 11.24 -4.60
C LYS A 11 12.88 11.63 -3.50
N ASP A 12 12.94 12.88 -3.04
CA ASP A 12 12.09 13.38 -1.96
C ASP A 12 10.65 13.60 -2.45
N MET A 13 10.47 14.09 -3.68
CA MET A 13 9.15 14.16 -4.33
C MET A 13 8.51 12.77 -4.42
N LEU A 14 9.23 11.79 -4.96
CA LEU A 14 8.73 10.42 -5.10
C LEU A 14 8.39 9.81 -3.74
N TRP A 15 9.26 10.01 -2.75
CA TRP A 15 9.03 9.51 -1.40
C TRP A 15 7.78 10.13 -0.76
N GLN A 16 7.62 11.45 -0.84
CA GLN A 16 6.42 12.13 -0.34
C GLN A 16 5.15 11.66 -1.04
N TYR A 17 5.20 11.51 -2.36
CA TYR A 17 4.08 11.03 -3.17
C TYR A 17 3.64 9.61 -2.76
N LEU A 18 4.58 8.68 -2.61
CA LEU A 18 4.28 7.31 -2.18
C LEU A 18 3.75 7.25 -0.74
N GLN A 19 4.28 8.09 0.16
CA GLN A 19 3.76 8.20 1.52
C GLN A 19 2.32 8.71 1.55
N LEU A 20 2.02 9.75 0.77
CA LEU A 20 0.67 10.29 0.66
C LEU A 20 -0.30 9.28 0.06
N ALA A 21 0.13 8.57 -1.00
CA ALA A 21 -0.68 7.52 -1.63
C ALA A 21 -1.04 6.40 -0.64
N ARG A 22 -0.09 5.93 0.18
CA ARG A 22 -0.35 4.93 1.22
C ARG A 22 -1.33 5.44 2.27
N GLN A 23 -1.14 6.66 2.75
CA GLN A 23 -2.04 7.26 3.74
C GLN A 23 -3.46 7.41 3.20
N ASN A 24 -3.62 7.84 1.96
CA ASN A 24 -4.91 7.96 1.31
C ASN A 24 -5.63 6.60 1.20
N MET A 25 -4.89 5.54 0.89
CA MET A 25 -5.44 4.20 0.82
C MET A 25 -5.90 3.68 2.18
N LEU A 26 -5.11 3.91 3.24
CA LEU A 26 -5.50 3.55 4.60
C LEU A 26 -6.71 4.37 5.09
N TRP A 27 -6.74 5.67 4.81
CA TRP A 27 -7.86 6.54 5.15
C TRP A 27 -9.17 6.08 4.48
N LYS A 28 -9.12 5.64 3.23
CA LYS A 28 -10.29 5.08 2.53
C LYS A 28 -10.84 3.79 3.15
N LEU A 29 -10.03 3.09 3.93
CA LEU A 29 -10.41 1.86 4.65
C LEU A 29 -10.85 2.13 6.08
N ASP A 30 -10.64 3.34 6.59
CA ASP A 30 -10.97 3.70 7.96
C ASP A 30 -12.49 3.65 8.19
N GLY A 31 -12.89 3.15 9.35
CA GLY A 31 -14.29 2.92 9.70
C GLY A 31 -15.00 1.76 8.96
N LEU A 32 -14.36 1.10 7.98
CA LEU A 32 -14.94 -0.08 7.34
C LEU A 32 -14.83 -1.32 8.25
N SER A 33 -15.87 -2.16 8.22
CA SER A 33 -15.83 -3.49 8.83
C SER A 33 -14.90 -4.44 8.08
N GLU A 34 -14.41 -5.49 8.75
CA GLU A 34 -13.56 -6.51 8.11
C GLU A 34 -14.23 -7.18 6.90
N TYR A 35 -15.55 -7.40 6.98
CA TYR A 35 -16.31 -7.91 5.84
C TYR A 35 -16.27 -6.95 4.65
N GLN A 36 -16.47 -5.64 4.87
CA GLN A 36 -16.45 -4.64 3.81
C GLN A 36 -15.08 -4.52 3.13
N LYS A 37 -13.99 -4.72 3.88
CA LYS A 37 -12.63 -4.69 3.34
C LYS A 37 -12.31 -5.89 2.45
N ARG A 38 -12.87 -7.07 2.81
CA ARG A 38 -12.53 -8.37 2.21
C ARG A 38 -13.51 -8.85 1.14
N ARG A 39 -14.74 -8.33 1.13
CA ARG A 39 -15.74 -8.75 0.14
C ARG A 39 -15.26 -8.39 -1.29
N PRO A 40 -15.35 -9.33 -2.25
CA PRO A 40 -15.22 -9.05 -3.67
C PRO A 40 -16.10 -7.88 -4.12
N LEU A 41 -15.53 -6.91 -4.84
CA LEU A 41 -16.24 -5.80 -5.47
C LEU A 41 -16.29 -5.92 -7.00
N THR A 42 -15.55 -6.87 -7.58
CA THR A 42 -15.53 -7.16 -9.01
C THR A 42 -15.72 -8.66 -9.27
N PRO A 43 -16.08 -9.07 -10.50
CA PRO A 43 -16.15 -10.49 -10.89
C PRO A 43 -14.80 -11.21 -10.82
N THR A 44 -13.71 -10.47 -11.01
CA THR A 44 -12.34 -10.96 -10.81
C THR A 44 -11.96 -11.06 -9.32
N GLY A 45 -12.91 -10.80 -8.44
CA GLY A 45 -12.87 -10.82 -6.98
C GLY A 45 -11.87 -9.93 -6.27
N THR A 46 -11.43 -8.88 -6.97
CA THR A 46 -10.74 -7.75 -6.36
C THR A 46 -11.54 -7.20 -5.19
N ASN A 47 -10.88 -7.01 -4.06
CA ASN A 47 -11.42 -6.37 -2.86
C ASN A 47 -10.46 -5.28 -2.35
N LEU A 48 -10.93 -4.46 -1.41
CA LEU A 48 -10.16 -3.29 -0.95
C LEU A 48 -8.88 -3.70 -0.21
N LEU A 49 -8.92 -4.80 0.55
CA LEU A 49 -7.73 -5.31 1.24
C LEU A 49 -6.70 -5.87 0.25
N GLY A 50 -7.15 -6.53 -0.81
CA GLY A 50 -6.33 -6.96 -1.93
C GLY A 50 -5.63 -5.80 -2.64
N LEU A 51 -6.30 -4.67 -2.82
CA LEU A 51 -5.66 -3.48 -3.39
C LEU A 51 -4.50 -2.96 -2.52
N ILE A 52 -4.65 -2.97 -1.19
CA ILE A 52 -3.54 -2.60 -0.29
C ILE A 52 -2.37 -3.56 -0.43
N LYS A 53 -2.66 -4.86 -0.43
CA LYS A 53 -1.65 -5.91 -0.54
C LYS A 53 -0.87 -5.78 -1.86
N HIS A 54 -1.58 -5.66 -2.98
CA HIS A 54 -0.98 -5.43 -4.30
C HIS A 54 -0.05 -4.20 -4.31
N LEU A 55 -0.53 -3.04 -3.85
CA LEU A 55 0.28 -1.82 -3.85
C LEU A 55 1.53 -1.93 -2.97
N ALA A 56 1.42 -2.58 -1.80
CA ALA A 56 2.57 -2.78 -0.92
C ALA A 56 3.61 -3.71 -1.53
N LEU A 57 3.17 -4.77 -2.22
CA LEU A 57 4.04 -5.72 -2.89
C LEU A 57 4.70 -5.12 -4.14
N VAL A 58 3.98 -4.32 -4.92
CA VAL A 58 4.54 -3.57 -6.05
C VAL A 58 5.64 -2.61 -5.59
N GLU A 59 5.37 -1.81 -4.55
CA GLU A 59 6.37 -0.89 -3.99
C GLU A 59 7.60 -1.66 -3.45
N TYR A 60 7.39 -2.80 -2.81
CA TYR A 60 8.48 -3.66 -2.35
C TYR A 60 9.28 -4.27 -3.51
N GLY A 61 8.61 -4.73 -4.57
CA GLY A 61 9.27 -5.27 -5.76
C GLY A 61 10.16 -4.23 -6.43
N TYR A 62 9.67 -3.00 -6.60
CA TYR A 62 10.42 -1.93 -7.26
C TYR A 62 11.55 -1.32 -6.42
N PHE A 63 11.40 -1.24 -5.09
CA PHE A 63 12.41 -0.59 -4.24
C PHE A 63 13.13 -1.58 -3.34
N GLY A 64 12.42 -2.50 -2.70
CA GLY A 64 13.01 -3.53 -1.85
C GLY A 64 14.02 -4.38 -2.62
N LEU A 65 13.58 -5.08 -3.66
CA LEU A 65 14.45 -5.96 -4.44
C LEU A 65 15.57 -5.19 -5.14
N THR A 66 15.26 -4.03 -5.73
CA THR A 66 16.25 -3.19 -6.42
C THR A 66 17.37 -2.71 -5.48
N PHE A 67 17.09 -2.51 -4.20
CA PHE A 67 18.09 -2.17 -3.18
C PHE A 67 18.57 -3.37 -2.35
N GLY A 68 18.35 -4.61 -2.83
CA GLY A 68 18.88 -5.82 -2.22
C GLY A 68 18.17 -6.26 -0.93
N ARG A 69 16.95 -5.78 -0.67
CA ARG A 69 16.12 -6.23 0.47
C ARG A 69 15.35 -7.48 0.09
N GLN A 70 15.47 -8.54 0.90
CA GLN A 70 14.76 -9.81 0.70
C GLN A 70 13.30 -9.71 1.14
N PHE A 71 12.36 -10.34 0.44
CA PHE A 71 10.98 -10.41 0.91
C PHE A 71 10.90 -11.00 2.33
N PRO A 72 10.04 -10.47 3.22
CA PRO A 72 9.74 -11.13 4.47
C PRO A 72 9.31 -12.58 4.21
N ALA A 73 9.74 -13.53 5.04
CA ALA A 73 9.50 -14.96 4.81
C ALA A 73 8.02 -15.33 4.57
N ARG A 74 7.09 -14.62 5.22
CA ARG A 74 5.63 -14.74 5.01
C ARG A 74 5.12 -14.35 3.62
N PHE A 75 5.96 -13.71 2.82
CA PHE A 75 5.70 -13.30 1.44
C PHE A 75 6.65 -14.01 0.47
N ALA A 76 7.44 -15.00 0.92
CA ALA A 76 8.36 -15.75 0.08
C ALA A 76 7.65 -16.48 -1.07
N GLU A 77 6.38 -16.85 -0.89
CA GLU A 77 5.57 -17.46 -1.96
C GLU A 77 5.32 -16.53 -3.15
N LEU A 78 5.44 -15.20 -2.95
CA LEU A 78 5.29 -14.18 -3.99
C LEU A 78 6.59 -13.93 -4.77
N ASP A 79 7.73 -14.43 -4.26
CA ASP A 79 9.06 -14.38 -4.92
C ASP A 79 9.18 -15.45 -6.02
N THR A 80 8.43 -16.55 -5.87
CA THR A 80 8.50 -17.71 -6.77
C THR A 80 7.61 -17.59 -8.00
N SER A 81 8.18 -16.96 -9.04
CA SER A 81 7.83 -17.01 -10.47
C SER A 81 6.90 -15.93 -11.04
N ALA A 82 7.16 -15.57 -12.31
CA ALA A 82 6.28 -14.76 -13.17
C ALA A 82 4.85 -15.34 -13.33
N ALA A 83 4.61 -16.54 -12.80
CA ALA A 83 3.35 -17.26 -12.77
C ALA A 83 2.85 -17.54 -11.33
N ALA A 84 3.33 -16.82 -10.31
CA ALA A 84 2.70 -16.73 -8.99
C ALA A 84 1.36 -15.96 -9.09
N ARG A 85 0.47 -16.46 -9.95
CA ARG A 85 -0.89 -16.04 -10.28
C ARG A 85 -1.01 -14.53 -10.53
N LEU A 86 -1.23 -14.16 -11.79
CA LEU A 86 -1.78 -12.84 -12.14
C LEU A 86 -2.80 -12.42 -11.07
N ASN A 87 -2.53 -11.34 -10.34
CA ASN A 87 -3.42 -10.78 -9.32
C ASN A 87 -3.61 -11.62 -8.03
N SER A 88 -2.70 -12.53 -7.64
CA SER A 88 -2.84 -13.27 -6.36
C SER A 88 -2.81 -12.38 -5.12
N ASP A 89 -2.09 -11.27 -5.22
CA ASP A 89 -2.04 -10.18 -4.27
C ASP A 89 -3.32 -9.34 -4.22
N MET A 90 -4.21 -9.46 -5.21
CA MET A 90 -5.52 -8.80 -5.21
C MET A 90 -6.54 -9.48 -4.27
N TRP A 91 -6.09 -10.46 -3.48
CA TRP A 91 -6.91 -11.23 -2.55
C TRP A 91 -6.22 -11.35 -1.19
N ALA A 92 -7.02 -11.25 -0.13
CA ALA A 92 -6.57 -11.35 1.24
C ALA A 92 -7.09 -12.65 1.89
N THR A 93 -6.20 -13.45 2.47
CA THR A 93 -6.58 -14.65 3.24
C THR A 93 -7.09 -14.24 4.62
N ALA A 94 -7.80 -15.14 5.31
CA ALA A 94 -8.43 -14.87 6.62
C ALA A 94 -7.43 -14.27 7.64
N ASP A 95 -6.18 -14.70 7.61
CA ASP A 95 -5.14 -14.31 8.58
C ASP A 95 -4.44 -12.96 8.25
N GLU A 96 -4.72 -12.36 7.08
CA GLU A 96 -4.08 -11.10 6.66
C GLU A 96 -4.86 -9.88 7.17
N CYS A 97 -4.30 -9.12 8.12
CA CYS A 97 -4.88 -7.87 8.61
C CYS A 97 -4.26 -6.62 7.96
N PRO A 98 -4.97 -5.47 7.88
CA PRO A 98 -4.48 -4.23 7.24
C PRO A 98 -3.21 -3.64 7.87
N SER A 99 -3.01 -3.79 9.17
CA SER A 99 -1.78 -3.38 9.86
C SER A 99 -0.63 -4.35 9.61
N THR A 100 -0.97 -5.60 9.32
CA THR A 100 -0.03 -6.70 9.09
C THR A 100 0.49 -6.68 7.64
N SER A 101 -0.15 -6.00 6.70
CA SER A 101 0.35 -5.84 5.31
C SER A 101 1.46 -4.80 5.16
N LEU A 102 1.79 -4.05 6.21
CA LEU A 102 2.87 -3.06 6.21
C LEU A 102 4.03 -3.54 7.09
N PRO A 103 5.30 -3.46 6.63
CA PRO A 103 6.44 -3.62 7.53
C PRO A 103 6.40 -2.48 8.58
N SER A 104 6.27 -2.86 9.85
CA SER A 104 5.95 -2.00 11.00
C SER A 104 7.08 -1.07 11.49
N THR A 105 8.08 -0.74 10.67
CA THR A 105 9.25 0.04 11.11
C THR A 105 9.14 1.56 10.88
N VAL A 106 7.95 2.14 10.70
CA VAL A 106 7.81 3.61 10.68
C VAL A 106 6.77 4.04 11.71
N THR A 107 7.22 4.17 12.96
CA THR A 107 6.42 4.78 14.03
C THR A 107 6.73 6.28 14.11
N ARG A 108 5.65 7.06 13.93
CA ARG A 108 5.29 8.31 14.62
C ARG A 108 5.96 9.62 14.17
N GLY A 109 5.25 10.32 13.29
CA GLY A 109 5.05 11.77 13.36
C GLY A 109 3.55 12.05 13.38
N TYR A 110 3.08 12.88 14.31
CA TYR A 110 1.68 13.31 14.43
C TYR A 110 1.21 14.01 13.15
N ILE A 111 0.04 13.61 12.63
CA ILE A 111 -0.64 14.26 11.49
C ILE A 111 -2.03 14.67 11.98
N PRO A 112 -2.41 15.95 11.87
CA PRO A 112 -3.75 16.38 12.24
C PRO A 112 -4.78 15.80 11.25
N THR A 113 -5.92 15.37 11.78
CA THR A 113 -7.07 14.91 10.98
C THR A 113 -7.56 16.03 10.05
N PRO A 114 -7.72 15.80 8.74
CA PRO A 114 -8.37 16.77 7.87
C PRO A 114 -9.84 16.96 8.29
N PRO A 115 -10.42 18.16 8.11
CA PRO A 115 -11.80 18.43 8.51
C PRO A 115 -12.78 17.53 7.74
N SER A 116 -13.83 17.09 8.44
CA SER A 116 -14.87 16.23 7.89
C SER A 116 -15.52 16.88 6.66
N PRO A 117 -15.69 16.16 5.53
CA PRO A 117 -16.40 16.70 4.39
C PRO A 117 -17.88 16.82 4.76
N HIS A 118 -18.37 18.05 4.83
CA HIS A 118 -19.78 18.38 4.92
C HIS A 118 -20.36 18.24 3.52
N TRP A 119 -20.93 17.07 3.22
CA TRP A 119 -21.87 16.94 2.11
C TRP A 119 -23.28 17.18 2.66
N SER A 120 -23.96 18.16 2.06
CA SER A 120 -25.38 18.46 2.28
C SER A 120 -26.28 17.49 1.52
#